data_AF-A0A8J7PMJ3-F1
#
_entry.id   AF-A0A8J7PMJ3-F1
#
_cell.length_a   1.000
_cell.length_b   1.000
_cell.length_c   1.000
_cell.angle_alpha   90.00
_cell.angle_beta   90.00
_cell.angle_gamma   90.00
#
_symmetry.space_group_name_H-M   'P 1'
#
loop_
_entity.id
_entity.type
_entity.pdbx_description
1 polymer ?
#
loop_
_entity_poly.entity_id
_entity_poly.type
_entity_poly.pdbx_seq_one_letter_code
_entity_poly.pdbx_strand_id
1 'polypeptide(L)'
;MIRNDAELELVRQNLANIEAAIEWWRQRLLPHNEQNFNLYAGALLDFRDEFQADIDAYLGTMTVPAKHAAGKTAPTDTKTLQPTRDDRTGSGQVT
;
A
#
# COMPACT_ATOMS: atom_id res chain seq x y z
N MET A 1 5.98 14.81 0.66
CA MET A 1 5.84 14.40 -0.75
C MET A 1 7.03 14.85 -1.59
N ILE A 2 7.81 13.89 -2.10
CA ILE A 2 9.07 14.05 -2.86
C ILE A 2 8.79 14.32 -4.35
N ARG A 3 9.57 15.20 -4.98
CA ARG A 3 9.36 15.66 -6.37
C ARG A 3 10.51 15.34 -7.32
N ASN A 4 11.69 15.03 -6.80
CA ASN A 4 12.90 14.77 -7.58
C ASN A 4 13.94 13.96 -6.79
N ASP A 5 15.00 13.52 -7.45
CA ASP A 5 16.03 12.67 -6.84
C ASP A 5 16.86 13.38 -5.76
N ALA A 6 17.02 14.71 -5.85
CA ALA A 6 17.72 15.45 -4.80
C ALA A 6 16.89 15.51 -3.51
N GLU A 7 15.58 15.69 -3.62
CA GLU A 7 14.65 15.57 -2.50
C GLU A 7 14.58 14.14 -1.97
N LEU A 8 14.63 13.12 -2.85
CA LEU A 8 14.68 11.72 -2.43
C LEU A 8 15.91 11.43 -1.57
N GLU A 9 17.08 11.89 -2.00
CA GLU A 9 18.32 11.71 -1.24
C GLU A 9 18.27 12.41 0.12
N LEU A 10 17.72 13.63 0.18
CA LEU A 10 17.52 14.34 1.43
C LEU A 10 16.58 13.58 2.38
N VAL A 11 15.45 13.07 1.88
CA VAL A 11 14.51 12.29 2.69
C VAL A 11 15.12 10.98 3.18
N ARG A 12 15.94 10.30 2.36
CA ARG A 12 16.69 9.10 2.79
C ARG A 12 17.69 9.40 3.90
N GLN A 13 18.42 10.51 3.79
CA GLN A 13 19.35 10.93 4.85
C GLN A 13 18.62 11.26 6.15
N ASN A 14 17.47 11.94 6.06
CA ASN A 14 16.64 12.22 7.22
C ASN A 14 16.09 10.95 7.87
N LEU A 15 15.64 9.98 7.06
CA LEU A 15 15.20 8.67 7.54
C LEU A 15 16.32 7.95 8.29
N ALA A 16 17.54 7.89 7.72
CA ALA A 16 18.69 7.26 8.36
C ALA A 16 19.05 7.92 9.71
N ASN A 17 18.99 9.25 9.78
CA ASN A 17 19.24 9.99 11.02
C ASN A 17 18.19 9.68 12.11
N ILE A 18 16.92 9.58 11.72
CA ILE A 18 15.83 9.21 12.63
C ILE A 18 15.98 7.79 13.13
N GLU A 19 16.29 6.84 12.25
CA GLU A 19 16.51 5.44 12.64
C GLU A 19 17.69 5.30 13.60
N ALA A 20 18.78 6.03 13.37
CA ALA A 20 19.91 6.08 14.29
C ALA A 20 19.53 6.67 15.66
N ALA A 21 18.70 7.72 15.69
CA ALA A 21 18.22 8.32 16.93
C ALA A 21 17.32 7.35 17.71
N ILE A 22 16.39 6.66 17.04
CA ILE A 22 15.52 5.64 17.66
C ILE A 22 16.36 4.53 18.27
N GLU A 23 17.34 4.01 17.53
CA GLU A 23 18.20 2.93 18.02
C GLU A 23 19.04 3.40 19.22
N TRP A 24 19.55 4.63 19.20
CA TRP A 24 20.23 5.21 20.36
C TRP A 24 19.32 5.27 21.60
N TRP A 25 18.09 5.77 21.45
CA TRP A 25 17.11 5.81 22.53
C TRP A 25 16.74 4.41 23.01
N ARG A 26 16.64 3.44 22.09
CA ARG A 26 16.34 2.05 22.41
C ARG A 26 17.42 1.46 23.30
N GLN A 27 18.68 1.61 22.95
CA GLN A 27 19.80 1.11 23.76
C GLN A 27 19.90 1.82 25.11
N ARG A 28 19.56 3.12 25.16
CA ARG A 28 19.72 3.97 26.34
C ARG A 28 18.56 3.84 27.34
N LEU A 29 17.32 3.72 26.87
CA LEU A 29 16.12 3.84 27.70
C LEU A 29 15.34 2.54 27.82
N LEU A 30 15.24 1.73 26.76
CA LEU A 30 14.44 0.51 26.80
C LEU A 30 14.82 -0.45 27.95
N PRO A 31 16.11 -0.64 28.31
CA PRO A 31 16.49 -1.51 29.43
C PRO A 31 16.06 -0.99 30.80
N HIS A 32 15.76 0.30 30.93
CA HIS A 32 15.55 0.96 32.21
C HIS A 32 14.11 1.45 32.39
N ASN A 33 13.47 1.93 31.33
CA ASN A 33 12.13 2.48 31.35
C ASN A 33 11.53 2.53 29.93
N GLU A 34 10.70 1.53 29.64
CA GLU A 34 9.99 1.40 28.36
C GLU A 34 9.01 2.57 28.11
N GLN A 35 8.35 3.09 29.15
CA GLN A 35 7.44 4.24 28.99
C GLN A 35 8.19 5.49 28.52
N ASN A 36 9.37 5.75 29.08
CA ASN A 36 10.20 6.87 28.65
C ASN A 36 10.70 6.66 27.22
N PHE A 37 11.13 5.44 26.87
CA PHE A 37 11.46 5.14 25.48
C PHE A 37 10.29 5.45 24.54
N ASN A 38 9.08 4.98 24.84
CA ASN A 38 7.90 5.23 24.02
C ASN A 38 7.54 6.72 23.94
N LEU A 39 7.73 7.49 25.01
CA LEU A 39 7.50 8.94 25.03
C LEU A 39 8.47 9.69 24.11
N TYR A 40 9.77 9.36 24.16
CA TYR A 40 10.80 10.05 23.38
C TYR A 40 10.92 9.55 21.94
N ALA A 41 10.75 8.24 21.72
CA ALA A 41 10.82 7.63 20.41
C ALA A 41 9.50 7.70 19.64
N GLY A 42 8.36 7.92 20.30
CA GLY A 42 7.04 7.92 19.65
C GLY A 42 6.96 8.86 18.45
N ALA A 43 7.30 10.13 18.63
CA ALA A 43 7.31 11.10 17.53
C ALA A 43 8.33 10.75 16.43
N LEU A 44 9.47 10.13 16.79
CA LEU A 44 10.47 9.69 15.82
C LEU A 44 9.97 8.51 14.98
N LEU A 45 9.20 7.59 15.58
CA LEU A 45 8.57 6.48 14.88
C LEU A 45 7.52 6.99 13.88
N ASP A 46 6.72 7.97 14.26
CA ASP A 46 5.74 8.59 13.35
C ASP A 46 6.44 9.23 12.14
N PHE A 47 7.52 9.99 12.36
CA PHE A 47 8.29 10.60 11.27
C PHE A 47 9.00 9.58 10.39
N ARG A 48 9.50 8.48 10.98
CA ARG A 48 10.08 7.38 10.23
C ARG A 48 9.08 6.81 9.23
N ASP A 49 7.86 6.53 9.70
CA ASP A 49 6.81 5.94 8.88
C ASP A 49 6.32 6.92 7.79
N GLU A 50 6.23 8.21 8.11
CA GLU A 50 5.91 9.26 7.13
C GLU A 50 6.97 9.36 6.02
N PHE A 51 8.26 9.40 6.36
CA PHE A 51 9.33 9.46 5.36
C PHE A 51 9.45 8.19 4.53
N GLN A 52 9.22 7.02 5.13
CA GLN A 52 9.16 5.77 4.40
C GLN A 52 8.00 5.78 3.40
N ALA A 53 6.81 6.25 3.81
CA ALA A 53 5.66 6.38 2.92
C ALA A 53 5.92 7.36 1.76
N ASP A 54 6.59 8.49 2.02
CA ASP A 54 6.98 9.45 1.00
C ASP A 54 7.97 8.85 -0.02
N ILE A 55 8.96 8.07 0.45
CA ILE A 55 9.90 7.34 -0.42
C ILE A 55 9.15 6.29 -1.25
N ASP A 56 8.27 5.52 -0.63
CA ASP A 56 7.53 4.46 -1.32
C ASP A 56 6.55 5.01 -2.36
N ALA A 57 5.93 6.17 -2.07
CA ALA A 57 5.11 6.89 -3.01
C ALA A 57 5.91 7.40 -4.22
N TYR A 58 7.12 7.91 -4.00
CA TYR A 58 8.00 8.40 -5.07
C TYR A 58 8.54 7.26 -5.95
N LEU A 59 8.96 6.16 -5.34
CA LEU A 59 9.50 5.00 -6.07
C LEU A 59 8.41 4.14 -6.72
N GLY A 60 7.14 4.42 -6.45
CA GLY A 60 6.01 3.61 -6.92
C GLY A 60 5.97 2.21 -6.30
N THR A 61 6.63 2.01 -5.15
CA THR A 61 6.73 0.73 -4.43
C THR A 61 5.57 0.51 -3.46
N MET A 62 4.63 1.46 -3.34
CA MET A 62 3.38 1.24 -2.61
C MET A 62 2.58 0.07 -3.19
N THR A 63 2.86 -1.14 -2.71
CA THR A 63 1.88 -2.21 -2.71
C THR A 63 0.81 -1.82 -1.70
N VAL A 64 -0.33 -1.34 -2.21
CA VAL A 64 -1.56 -1.19 -1.42
C VAL A 64 -1.70 -2.46 -0.57
N PRO A 65 -1.71 -2.39 0.78
CA PRO A 65 -1.91 -3.57 1.58
C PRO A 65 -3.24 -4.21 1.16
N ALA A 66 -3.19 -5.47 0.73
CA ALA A 66 -4.32 -6.25 0.23
C ALA A 66 -5.37 -6.57 1.32
N LYS A 67 -5.59 -5.67 2.29
CA LYS A 67 -6.61 -5.79 3.33
C LYS A 67 -7.94 -5.11 2.97
N HIS A 68 -8.02 -4.48 1.79
CA HIS A 68 -9.25 -3.94 1.21
C HIS A 68 -9.57 -4.48 -0.20
N ALA A 69 -8.97 -5.61 -0.61
CA ALA A 69 -9.32 -6.29 -1.86
C ALA A 69 -10.55 -7.20 -1.76
N ALA A 70 -11.33 -7.13 -0.67
CA ALA A 70 -12.67 -7.71 -0.61
C ALA A 70 -13.68 -6.69 -1.18
N GLY A 71 -13.63 -6.45 -2.49
CA GLY A 71 -14.53 -5.47 -3.09
C GLY A 71 -14.31 -5.12 -4.55
N LYS A 72 -13.72 -6.01 -5.36
CA LYS A 72 -13.88 -5.95 -6.83
C LYS A 72 -14.12 -7.35 -7.34
N THR A 73 -15.39 -7.73 -7.38
CA THR A 73 -15.88 -8.80 -8.25
C THR A 73 -15.31 -8.58 -9.65
N ALA A 74 -14.66 -9.62 -10.15
CA ALA A 74 -14.00 -9.68 -11.45
C ALA A 74 -14.93 -9.22 -12.58
N PRO A 75 -14.40 -8.56 -13.64
CA PRO A 75 -15.04 -8.58 -14.94
C PRO A 75 -14.82 -9.98 -15.52
N THR A 76 -15.85 -10.83 -15.46
CA THR A 76 -15.86 -12.09 -16.21
C THR A 76 -16.04 -11.75 -17.69
N ASP A 77 -14.93 -11.59 -18.39
CA ASP A 77 -14.87 -11.63 -19.84
C ASP A 77 -15.02 -13.09 -20.29
N THR A 78 -16.27 -13.54 -20.48
CA THR A 78 -16.54 -14.83 -21.14
C THR A 78 -16.71 -14.59 -22.63
N LYS A 79 -15.60 -14.56 -23.35
CA LYS A 79 -15.56 -14.63 -24.80
C LYS A 79 -16.04 -16.01 -25.28
N THR A 80 -17.21 -16.00 -25.93
CA THR A 80 -17.59 -16.74 -27.14
C THR A 80 -17.24 -18.24 -27.25
N LEU A 81 -18.29 -19.07 -27.30
CA LEU A 81 -18.40 -20.17 -28.29
C LEU A 81 -19.88 -20.53 -28.50
N GLN A 82 -20.39 -20.23 -29.70
CA GLN A 82 -21.64 -20.78 -30.23
C GLN A 82 -21.59 -22.32 -30.23
N PRO A 83 -22.76 -22.96 -30.15
CA PRO A 83 -23.05 -24.00 -31.13
C PRO A 83 -24.30 -23.68 -31.96
N THR A 84 -24.10 -23.78 -33.27
CA THR A 84 -25.09 -23.90 -34.35
C THR A 84 -25.99 -25.13 -34.16
N ARG A 85 -27.16 -25.08 -34.83
CA ARG A 85 -28.17 -26.14 -35.07
C ARG A 85 -29.28 -26.23 -34.03
N ASP A 86 -30.54 -26.50 -34.35
CA ASP A 86 -31.30 -26.68 -35.60
C ASP A 86 -32.78 -26.66 -35.19
N ASP A 87 -33.65 -26.45 -36.16
CA ASP A 87 -35.03 -26.97 -36.23
C ASP A 87 -36.06 -26.62 -35.13
N ARG A 88 -37.18 -26.06 -35.59
CA ARG A 88 -38.55 -26.60 -35.40
C ARG A 88 -39.60 -25.52 -35.06
N THR A 89 -40.27 -25.06 -36.12
CA THR A 89 -41.74 -25.11 -36.33
C THR A 89 -42.70 -24.45 -35.32
N GLY A 90 -43.56 -23.56 -35.85
CA GLY A 90 -44.88 -23.22 -35.29
C GLY A 90 -45.18 -21.73 -35.43
N SER A 91 -45.73 -21.24 -36.55
CA SER A 91 -47.17 -21.20 -36.88
C SER A 91 -48.07 -20.51 -35.84
N GLY A 92 -48.79 -19.49 -36.30
CA GLY A 92 -49.96 -18.86 -35.65
C GLY A 92 -49.72 -17.36 -35.41
N GLN A 93 -50.20 -16.44 -36.27
CA GLN A 93 -51.54 -15.82 -36.26
C GLN A 93 -51.94 -15.29 -34.87
N VAL A 94 -52.55 -14.11 -34.68
CA VAL A 94 -53.66 -13.48 -35.41
C VAL A 94 -53.56 -11.95 -35.25
N THR A 95 -54.07 -11.26 -36.27
CA THR A 95 -54.45 -9.84 -36.40
C THR A 95 -54.95 -9.14 -35.15
#